data_AF-A0A0Q5QCD2-F1
#
_entry.id   AF-A0A0Q5QCD2-F1
#
_cell.length_a   1.000
_cell.length_b   1.000
_cell.length_c   1.000
_cell.angle_alpha   90.00
_cell.angle_beta   90.00
_cell.angle_gamma   90.00
#
_symmetry.space_group_name_H-M   'P 1'
#
loop_
_entity.id
_entity.type
_entity.pdbx_description
1 polymer ?
#
loop_
_entity_poly.entity_id
_entity_poly.type
_entity_poly.pdbx_seq_one_letter_code
_entity_poly.pdbx_strand_id
1 'polypeptide(L)'
;MLLPDFGGDNLKNTNYSFLVFESDCDYFHKIRPQYRVLFTRTDGKVHTPFLRSHDLTIYGISKMRKSKEDKNVFYISQWDNSSTKDYAAEYKNGKWILTTIGGYDI
;
A
#
# COMPACT_ATOMS: atom_id res chain seq x y z
N MET A 1 8.98 -6.09 -5.35
CA MET A 1 9.00 -4.75 -4.72
C MET A 1 7.57 -4.49 -4.24
N LEU A 2 7.36 -4.09 -2.96
CA LEU A 2 6.01 -3.92 -2.38
C LEU A 2 5.30 -2.64 -2.86
N LEU A 3 6.07 -1.69 -3.38
CA LEU A 3 5.50 -0.57 -4.13
C LEU A 3 5.41 -1.01 -5.59
N PRO A 4 4.22 -0.97 -6.21
CA PRO A 4 4.08 -1.38 -7.59
C PRO A 4 4.89 -0.46 -8.50
N ASP A 5 5.52 -1.04 -9.51
CA ASP A 5 6.14 -0.27 -10.58
C ASP A 5 5.04 0.20 -11.53
N PHE A 6 4.40 1.32 -11.16
CA PHE A 6 3.30 1.91 -11.92
C PHE A 6 3.82 2.67 -13.13
N GLY A 7 4.33 1.91 -14.11
CA GLY A 7 4.84 2.40 -15.38
C GLY A 7 3.81 2.35 -16.51
N GLY A 8 2.57 2.77 -16.26
CA GLY A 8 1.67 3.20 -17.33
C GLY A 8 1.85 4.70 -17.52
N ASP A 9 2.63 5.07 -18.53
CA ASP A 9 2.94 6.43 -19.01
C ASP A 9 3.42 7.46 -17.95
N ASN A 10 4.74 7.62 -17.86
CA ASN A 10 5.46 8.89 -17.62
C ASN A 10 4.90 9.87 -16.56
N LEU A 11 4.24 9.40 -15.49
CA LEU A 11 3.85 10.22 -14.33
C LEU A 11 5.04 10.95 -13.67
N LYS A 12 6.25 10.48 -13.94
CA LYS A 12 7.51 11.11 -13.53
C LYS A 12 7.79 12.44 -14.26
N ASN A 13 7.27 12.60 -15.48
CA ASN A 13 7.49 13.75 -16.35
C ASN A 13 6.37 14.80 -16.25
N THR A 14 5.29 14.53 -15.51
CA THR A 14 4.20 15.48 -15.30
C THR A 14 4.49 16.37 -14.09
N ASN A 15 4.28 17.68 -14.24
CA ASN A 15 4.65 18.67 -13.20
C ASN A 15 3.74 18.66 -11.97
N TYR A 16 2.53 18.10 -12.06
CA TYR A 16 1.50 18.18 -11.01
C TYR A 16 0.83 16.83 -10.71
N SER A 17 1.51 15.72 -10.93
CA SER A 17 1.00 14.39 -10.55
C SER A 17 1.58 13.95 -9.22
N PHE A 18 0.69 13.49 -8.33
CA PHE A 18 1.04 12.86 -7.07
C PHE A 18 0.22 11.58 -6.92
N LEU A 19 0.85 10.51 -6.43
CA LEU A 19 0.13 9.34 -5.96
C LEU A 19 -0.16 9.51 -4.47
N VAL A 20 -1.41 9.35 -4.07
CA VAL A 20 -1.81 9.41 -2.67
C VAL A 20 -1.90 7.99 -2.12
N PHE A 21 -1.12 7.72 -1.08
CA PHE A 21 -1.10 6.45 -0.38
C PHE A 21 -1.61 6.62 1.04
N GLU A 22 -2.39 5.66 1.51
CA GLU A 22 -2.73 5.56 2.92
C GLU A 22 -1.81 4.54 3.60
N SER A 23 -1.05 5.01 4.58
CA SER A 23 -0.14 4.18 5.37
C SER A 23 0.16 4.82 6.72
N ASP A 24 0.28 3.98 7.75
CA ASP A 24 0.80 4.34 9.06
C ASP A 24 2.24 3.85 9.27
N CYS A 25 2.91 3.39 8.20
CA CYS A 25 4.23 2.81 8.27
C CYS A 25 5.32 3.78 7.80
N ASP A 26 6.04 4.36 8.77
CA ASP A 26 7.12 5.33 8.54
C ASP A 26 8.26 4.80 7.66
N TYR A 27 8.37 3.48 7.49
CA TYR A 27 9.32 2.88 6.57
C TYR A 27 9.10 3.36 5.13
N PHE A 28 7.83 3.46 4.69
CA PHE A 28 7.52 3.87 3.31
C PHE A 28 7.84 5.34 3.04
N HIS A 29 7.87 6.18 4.08
CA HIS A 29 8.32 7.58 3.97
C HIS A 29 9.83 7.69 3.66
N LYS A 30 10.62 6.66 4.00
CA LYS A 30 12.08 6.63 3.79
C LYS A 30 12.48 6.08 2.43
N ILE A 31 11.57 5.40 1.73
CA ILE A 31 11.82 4.90 0.38
C ILE A 31 11.74 6.09 -0.57
N ARG A 32 12.78 6.33 -1.38
CA ARG A 32 12.74 7.32 -2.47
C ARG A 32 11.91 6.73 -3.62
N PRO A 33 10.62 7.09 -3.77
CA PRO A 33 9.83 6.55 -4.86
C PRO A 33 10.29 7.21 -6.17
N GLN A 34 10.08 6.53 -7.28
CA GLN A 34 10.34 7.13 -8.60
C GLN A 34 9.34 8.25 -8.94
N TYR A 35 8.21 8.30 -8.23
CA TYR A 35 7.09 9.23 -8.41
C TYR A 35 6.94 10.15 -7.20
N ARG A 36 6.28 11.30 -7.37
CA ARG A 36 5.90 12.15 -6.24
C ARG A 36 4.75 11.48 -5.49
N VAL A 37 4.94 11.22 -4.20
CA VAL A 37 3.98 10.50 -3.36
C VAL A 37 3.57 11.36 -2.17
N LEU A 38 2.27 11.36 -1.85
CA LEU A 38 1.73 11.94 -0.64
C LEU A 38 1.18 10.82 0.25
N PHE A 39 1.68 10.72 1.48
CA PHE A 39 1.21 9.73 2.45
C PHE A 39 0.19 10.34 3.39
N THR A 40 -0.91 9.63 3.61
CA THR A 40 -1.96 9.98 4.57
C THR A 40 -2.10 8.87 5.62
N ARG A 41 -2.53 9.23 6.83
CA ARG A 41 -2.65 8.28 7.95
C ARG A 41 -3.91 7.44 7.82
N THR A 42 -3.81 6.19 8.24
CA THR A 42 -4.92 5.22 8.20
C THR A 42 -6.02 5.42 9.25
N ASP A 43 -5.87 6.40 10.15
CA ASP A 43 -6.74 6.53 11.34
C ASP A 43 -7.89 7.52 11.17
N GLY A 44 -8.08 8.08 9.97
CA GLY A 44 -9.19 8.98 9.64
C GLY A 44 -9.08 10.38 10.26
N LYS A 45 -8.30 10.51 11.35
CA LYS A 45 -8.26 11.69 12.22
C LYS A 45 -7.61 12.90 11.56
N VAL A 46 -6.71 12.68 10.60
CA VAL A 46 -5.87 13.73 10.00
C VAL A 46 -6.20 13.99 8.52
N HIS A 47 -7.27 13.41 7.97
CA HIS A 47 -7.69 13.81 6.62
C HIS A 47 -8.19 15.25 6.64
N THR A 48 -7.66 16.08 5.74
CA THR A 48 -8.24 17.39 5.45
C THR A 48 -9.69 17.19 4.95
N PRO A 49 -10.58 18.19 5.12
CA PRO A 49 -11.95 18.09 4.59
C PRO A 49 -12.01 17.70 3.10
N PHE A 50 -10.99 18.06 2.33
CA PHE A 50 -10.82 17.66 0.94
C PHE A 50 -10.62 16.15 0.78
N LEU A 51 -9.69 15.55 1.53
CA LEU A 51 -9.45 14.10 1.55
C LEU A 51 -10.60 13.30 2.17
N ARG A 52 -11.45 13.92 3.00
CA ARG A 52 -12.66 13.27 3.56
C ARG A 52 -13.84 13.24 2.61
N SER A 53 -13.96 14.27 1.76
CA SER A 53 -15.08 14.44 0.82
C SER A 53 -14.83 13.78 -0.52
N HIS A 54 -13.57 13.53 -0.87
CA HIS A 54 -13.16 12.82 -2.07
C HIS A 54 -12.28 11.64 -1.65
N ASP A 55 -12.69 10.43 -2.02
CA ASP A 55 -11.85 9.25 -1.85
C ASP A 55 -10.71 9.31 -2.87
N LEU A 56 -9.65 10.01 -2.48
CA LEU A 56 -8.44 10.22 -3.27
C LEU A 56 -7.37 9.19 -2.92
N THR A 57 -7.63 8.29 -1.97
CA THR A 57 -6.71 7.22 -1.63
C THR A 57 -6.80 6.17 -2.72
N ILE A 58 -6.00 6.37 -3.76
CA ILE A 58 -5.98 5.45 -4.91
C ILE A 58 -5.37 4.12 -4.51
N TYR A 59 -4.49 4.11 -3.49
CA TYR A 59 -3.71 2.95 -3.10
C TYR A 59 -3.52 2.89 -1.59
N GLY A 60 -3.49 1.68 -1.06
CA GLY A 60 -3.10 1.48 0.33
C GLY A 60 -2.56 0.08 0.60
N ILE A 61 -1.82 0.01 1.71
CA ILE A 61 -1.29 -1.24 2.26
C ILE A 61 -1.70 -1.28 3.72
N SER A 62 -2.34 -2.38 4.14
CA SER A 62 -2.81 -2.53 5.50
C SER A 62 -1.65 -2.72 6.47
N LYS A 63 -1.92 -2.48 7.75
CA LYS A 63 -1.00 -2.89 8.82
C LYS A 63 -0.79 -4.39 8.76
N MET A 64 0.48 -4.81 8.89
CA MET A 64 0.81 -6.23 9.00
C MET A 64 0.12 -6.84 10.23
N ARG A 65 -0.62 -7.93 10.02
CA ARG A 65 -1.26 -8.70 11.08
C ARG A 65 -0.55 -10.03 11.24
N LYS A 66 -0.05 -10.33 12.43
CA LYS A 66 0.58 -11.63 12.70
C LYS A 66 -0.48 -12.73 12.80
N SER A 67 -0.23 -13.90 12.22
CA SER A 67 -1.15 -15.04 12.38
C SER A 67 -1.21 -15.49 13.84
N LYS A 68 -2.40 -15.93 14.26
CA LYS A 68 -2.64 -16.52 15.58
C LYS A 68 -2.16 -17.96 15.66
N GLU A 69 -2.14 -18.64 14.52
CA GLU A 69 -1.80 -20.07 14.41
C GLU A 69 -0.30 -20.26 14.17
N ASP A 70 0.29 -19.49 13.25
CA ASP A 70 1.72 -19.54 12.95
C ASP A 70 2.39 -18.17 13.14
N LYS A 71 3.26 -18.07 14.14
CA LYS A 71 4.00 -16.84 14.44
C LYS A 71 5.03 -16.44 13.37
N ASN A 72 5.25 -17.23 12.34
CA ASN A 72 6.11 -16.90 11.20
C ASN A 72 5.34 -16.34 10.01
N VAL A 73 4.00 -16.38 10.05
CA VAL A 73 3.12 -15.87 9.00
C VAL A 73 2.58 -14.49 9.37
N PHE A 74 2.64 -13.58 8.40
CA PHE A 74 2.06 -12.25 8.49
C PHE A 74 1.05 -12.04 7.37
N TYR A 75 -0.05 -11.37 7.65
CA TYR A 75 -1.08 -11.02 6.68
C TYR A 75 -1.03 -9.54 6.34
N ILE A 76 -1.13 -9.25 5.04
CA ILE A 76 -1.09 -7.90 4.48
C ILE A 76 -2.15 -7.82 3.39
N SER A 77 -2.90 -6.73 3.37
CA SER A 77 -3.84 -6.42 2.30
C SER A 77 -3.30 -5.24 1.52
N GLN A 78 -3.42 -5.29 0.20
CA GLN A 78 -3.14 -4.19 -0.70
C GLN A 78 -4.42 -3.87 -1.44
N TRP A 79 -4.74 -2.59 -1.59
CA TRP A 79 -5.88 -2.18 -2.40
C TRP A 79 -5.50 -1.07 -3.36
N ASP A 80 -6.26 -1.02 -4.44
CA ASP A 80 -6.34 0.11 -5.35
C ASP A 80 -7.80 0.48 -5.67
N ASN A 81 -8.01 1.46 -6.54
CA ASN A 81 -9.34 1.90 -6.98
C ASN A 81 -10.20 0.81 -7.65
N SER A 82 -9.62 -0.32 -8.01
CA SER A 82 -10.26 -1.37 -8.82
C SER A 82 -10.22 -2.76 -8.18
N SER A 83 -9.37 -2.97 -7.17
CA SER A 83 -9.17 -4.30 -6.61
C SER A 83 -8.61 -4.25 -5.20
N THR A 84 -8.85 -5.32 -4.45
CA THR A 84 -8.14 -5.62 -3.21
C THR A 84 -7.50 -6.99 -3.31
N LYS A 85 -6.26 -7.13 -2.87
CA LYS A 85 -5.50 -8.38 -2.81
C LYS A 85 -4.98 -8.62 -1.41
N ASP A 86 -5.17 -9.84 -0.92
CA ASP A 86 -4.69 -10.28 0.37
C ASP A 86 -3.51 -11.23 0.22
N TYR A 87 -2.48 -11.02 1.03
CA TYR A 87 -1.23 -11.75 1.02
C TYR A 87 -0.94 -12.37 2.39
N ALA A 88 -0.42 -13.59 2.37
CA ALA A 88 0.36 -14.16 3.46
C ALA A 88 1.85 -14.00 3.15
N ALA A 89 2.61 -13.45 4.08
CA ALA A 89 4.04 -13.24 3.99
C ALA A 89 4.78 -14.11 5.01
N GLU A 90 5.76 -14.88 4.55
CA GLU A 90 6.59 -15.76 5.36
C GLU A 90 8.07 -15.51 5.09
N TYR A 91 8.89 -15.51 6.15
CA TYR A 91 10.34 -15.41 6.00
C TYR A 91 10.98 -16.80 6.04
N LYS A 92 11.42 -17.29 4.88
CA LYS A 92 12.04 -18.62 4.73
C LYS A 92 13.40 -18.46 4.04
N ASN A 93 14.43 -19.13 4.58
CA ASN A 93 15.77 -19.18 3.99
C ASN A 93 16.36 -17.79 3.65
N GLY A 94 16.19 -16.81 4.54
CA GLY A 94 16.73 -15.47 4.36
C GLY A 94 15.93 -14.57 3.41
N LYS A 95 14.76 -15.02 2.92
CA LYS A 95 13.93 -14.27 1.95
C LYS A 95 12.47 -14.22 2.39
N TRP A 96 11.82 -13.11 2.10
CA TRP A 96 10.36 -12.97 2.23
C TRP A 96 9.68 -13.60 1.03
N ILE A 97 8.71 -14.48 1.30
CA ILE A 97 7.85 -15.13 0.32
C ILE A 97 6.44 -14.59 0.54
N LEU A 98 5.84 -14.02 -0.51
CA LEU A 98 4.46 -13.55 -0.49
C LEU A 98 3.59 -14.53 -1.29
N THR A 99 2.51 -14.97 -0.68
CA THR A 99 1.50 -15.85 -1.27
C THR A 99 0.16 -15.12 -1.28
N THR A 100 -0.47 -15.00 -2.44
CA THR A 100 -1.84 -14.47 -2.53
C THR A 100 -2.80 -15.47 -1.90
N ILE A 101 -3.60 -15.00 -0.92
CA ILE A 101 -4.56 -15.83 -0.18
C ILE A 101 -6.02 -15.42 -0.45
N GLY A 102 -6.23 -14.30 -1.13
CA GLY A 102 -7.55 -13.80 -1.45
C GLY A 102 -7.49 -12.49 -2.24
N GLY A 103 -8.66 -12.03 -2.64
CA GLY A 103 -8.85 -10.76 -3.33
C GLY A 103 -10.17 -10.70 -4.08
N TYR A 104 -10.56 -9.50 -4.47
CA TYR A 104 -11.72 -9.24 -5.32
C TYR A 104 -11.43 -8.06 -6.24
N ASP A 105 -11.87 -8.18 -7.49
CA ASP A 105 -11.78 -7.16 -8.54
C ASP A 105 -13.19 -6.57 -8.77
N ILE A 106 -13.28 -5.24 -8.89
CA ILE A 106 -14.53 -4.48 -9.08
C ILE A 106 -14.83 -4.32 -10.57
#